data_AF-A0A4Z0W512-F1
#
_entry.id   AF-A0A4Z0W512-F1
#
_cell.length_a   1.000
_cell.length_b   1.000
_cell.length_c   1.000
_cell.angle_alpha   90.00
_cell.angle_beta   90.00
_cell.angle_gamma   90.00
#
_symmetry.space_group_name_H-M   'P 1'
#
loop_
_entity.id
_entity.type
_entity.pdbx_description
1 polymer ?
#
loop_
_entity_poly.entity_id
_entity_poly.type
_entity_poly.pdbx_seq_one_letter_code
_entity_poly.pdbx_strand_id
1 'polypeptide(L)'
;MKECQICSELRSLPEHLYEMAEYCTYLDNKTEYSISDNKREVRTQVIGNWLKLASNLESVNINAWKHVGNDAFWCGAAADQYDSDSRIFTKYSTGLTRFIYISYALEETYRFVSPRYNEVAKKAAFNATRKIKKSSVQSALLCDQFRASELPRNFQHIVDNFLHFFDQYYKYYQPGMSGLEEVSPNSTSYGLHIIRNLRNQMAHGVFPIMNEYIDPYDSPMIPILINLLHHASRVSVLYMQALIGNFSSDFQSYDYRAIEDAYGKPFDFFLENCNKDYALSLHFKGHFSFKGWLECEGWPSV
;
A
#
# COMPACT_ATOMS: atom_id res chain seq x y z
N MET A 1 7.07 15.34 -21.91
CA MET A 1 6.49 15.73 -20.60
C MET A 1 7.62 16.14 -19.69
N LYS A 2 7.50 17.24 -18.95
CA LYS A 2 8.47 17.57 -17.89
C LYS A 2 8.29 16.55 -16.77
N GLU A 3 9.36 15.88 -16.35
CA GLU A 3 9.31 14.96 -15.21
C GLU A 3 8.93 15.75 -13.95
N CYS A 4 7.94 15.24 -13.20
CA CYS A 4 7.57 15.83 -11.92
C CYS A 4 8.71 15.60 -10.92
N GLN A 5 9.27 16.68 -10.37
CA GLN A 5 10.39 16.61 -9.43
C GLN A 5 10.06 15.72 -8.23
N ILE A 6 8.88 15.90 -7.62
CA ILE A 6 8.43 15.08 -6.48
C ILE A 6 8.39 13.60 -6.85
N CYS A 7 7.80 13.25 -8.00
CA CYS A 7 7.68 11.85 -8.42
C CYS A 7 9.03 11.20 -8.74
N SER A 8 10.01 11.97 -9.21
CA SER A 8 11.35 11.46 -9.55
C SER A 8 12.16 11.00 -8.32
N GLU A 9 11.90 11.63 -7.17
CA GLU A 9 12.52 11.32 -5.89
C GLU A 9 11.88 10.12 -5.19
N LEU A 10 10.71 9.67 -5.63
CA LEU A 10 10.05 8.50 -5.05
C LEU A 10 10.84 7.23 -5.36
N ARG A 11 10.92 6.32 -4.38
CA ARG A 11 11.34 4.94 -4.60
C ARG A 11 10.42 4.25 -5.60
N SER A 12 10.86 3.14 -6.17
CA SER A 12 9.93 2.25 -6.85
C SER A 12 8.88 1.70 -5.86
N LEU A 13 7.72 1.22 -6.34
CA LEU A 13 6.70 0.66 -5.45
C LEU A 13 7.22 -0.55 -4.65
N PRO A 14 7.94 -1.53 -5.25
CA PRO A 14 8.54 -2.64 -4.48
C PRO A 14 9.48 -2.17 -3.37
N GLU A 15 10.33 -1.18 -3.63
CA GLU A 15 11.25 -0.64 -2.62
C GLU A 15 10.51 0.09 -1.50
N HIS A 16 9.48 0.87 -1.82
CA HIS A 16 8.65 1.52 -0.79
C HIS A 16 7.95 0.48 0.11
N LEU A 17 7.43 -0.60 -0.49
CA LEU A 17 6.83 -1.71 0.25
C LEU A 17 7.86 -2.39 1.16
N TYR A 18 9.06 -2.62 0.65
CA TYR A 18 10.17 -3.21 1.41
C TYR A 18 10.58 -2.33 2.59
N GLU A 19 10.80 -1.03 2.38
CA GLU A 19 11.17 -0.11 3.45
C GLU A 19 10.10 -0.06 4.55
N MET A 20 8.82 -0.03 4.17
CA MET A 20 7.73 -0.10 5.14
C MET A 20 7.67 -1.45 5.86
N ALA A 21 7.97 -2.55 5.17
CA ALA A 21 8.01 -3.89 5.75
C ALA A 21 9.10 -4.03 6.81
N GLU A 22 10.32 -3.59 6.52
CA GLU A 22 11.44 -3.62 7.46
C GLU A 22 11.19 -2.66 8.63
N TYR A 23 10.63 -1.46 8.39
CA TYR A 23 10.22 -0.55 9.46
C TYR A 23 9.24 -1.22 10.44
N CYS A 24 8.24 -1.94 9.92
CA CYS A 24 7.29 -2.69 10.74
C CYS A 24 7.93 -3.85 11.51
N THR A 25 8.92 -4.52 10.90
CA THR A 25 9.68 -5.60 11.53
C THR A 25 10.49 -5.08 12.69
N TYR A 26 11.22 -3.97 12.52
CA TYR A 26 12.03 -3.40 13.59
C TYR A 26 11.19 -2.84 14.75
N LEU A 27 10.01 -2.30 14.44
CA LEU A 27 9.08 -1.82 15.46
C LEU A 27 8.64 -2.94 16.40
N ASP A 28 8.17 -4.06 15.86
CA ASP A 28 7.59 -5.22 16.58
C ASP A 28 6.60 -4.84 17.71
N ASN A 29 5.89 -3.73 17.54
CA ASN A 29 4.86 -3.32 18.49
C ASN A 29 3.64 -4.25 18.36
N LYS A 30 2.97 -4.49 19.49
CA LYS A 30 1.78 -5.32 19.60
C LYS A 30 0.59 -4.55 20.19
N THR A 31 -0.61 -4.97 19.84
CA THR A 31 -1.85 -4.40 20.36
C THR A 31 -2.95 -5.47 20.40
N GLU A 32 -3.80 -5.44 21.42
CA GLU A 32 -4.99 -6.30 21.49
C GLU A 32 -6.15 -5.69 20.70
N TYR A 33 -6.65 -6.44 19.72
CA TYR A 33 -7.83 -6.07 18.95
C TYR A 33 -9.01 -7.00 19.29
N SER A 34 -10.12 -6.41 19.73
CA SER A 34 -11.33 -7.17 20.08
C SER A 34 -12.36 -7.12 18.94
N ILE A 35 -12.78 -8.28 18.45
CA ILE A 35 -13.98 -8.44 17.62
C ILE A 35 -14.99 -9.22 18.44
N SER A 36 -16.10 -8.57 18.79
CA SER A 36 -17.15 -9.17 19.62
C SER A 36 -16.55 -9.72 20.93
N ASP A 37 -16.57 -11.04 21.14
CA ASP A 37 -16.05 -11.70 22.34
C ASP A 37 -14.62 -12.27 22.17
N ASN A 38 -14.06 -12.21 20.96
CA ASN A 38 -12.73 -12.73 20.66
C ASN A 38 -11.69 -11.61 20.70
N LYS A 39 -10.64 -11.83 21.48
CA LYS A 39 -9.42 -11.00 21.46
C LYS A 39 -8.40 -11.62 20.52
N ARG A 40 -7.83 -10.81 19.64
CA ARG A 40 -6.72 -11.18 18.76
C ARG A 40 -5.56 -10.23 19.02
N GLU A 41 -4.37 -10.79 19.22
CA GLU A 41 -3.15 -10.00 19.21
C GLU A 41 -2.80 -9.63 17.76
N VAL A 42 -2.55 -8.34 17.53
CA VAL A 42 -2.10 -7.80 16.25
C VAL A 42 -0.69 -7.23 16.45
N ARG A 43 0.24 -7.61 15.57
CA ARG A 43 1.63 -7.16 15.60
C ARG A 43 1.98 -6.43 14.32
N THR A 44 2.79 -5.38 14.44
CA THR A 44 3.35 -4.66 13.29
C THR A 44 4.15 -5.58 12.37
N GLN A 45 4.85 -6.58 12.91
CA GLN A 45 5.54 -7.60 12.12
C GLN A 45 4.63 -8.34 11.12
N VAL A 46 3.35 -8.58 11.45
CA VAL A 46 2.40 -9.24 10.53
C VAL A 46 2.05 -8.33 9.35
N ILE A 47 1.95 -7.02 9.59
CA ILE A 47 1.79 -6.01 8.54
C ILE A 47 3.02 -6.05 7.62
N GLY A 48 4.22 -6.05 8.22
CA GLY A 48 5.48 -6.15 7.50
C GLY A 48 5.59 -7.40 6.63
N ASN A 49 5.17 -8.57 7.11
CA ASN A 49 5.20 -9.82 6.35
C ASN A 49 4.36 -9.75 5.06
N TRP A 50 3.16 -9.17 5.12
CA TRP A 50 2.32 -8.97 3.93
C TRP A 50 2.96 -8.00 2.93
N LEU A 51 3.54 -6.91 3.43
CA LEU A 51 4.25 -5.93 2.59
C LEU A 51 5.50 -6.53 1.96
N LYS A 52 6.25 -7.37 2.68
CA LYS A 52 7.42 -8.08 2.19
C LYS A 52 7.04 -9.04 1.06
N LEU A 53 5.95 -9.80 1.21
CA LEU A 53 5.40 -10.62 0.13
C LEU A 53 5.03 -9.78 -1.09
N ALA A 54 4.38 -8.63 -0.90
CA ALA A 54 4.03 -7.72 -1.99
C ALA A 54 5.25 -7.09 -2.68
N SER A 55 6.32 -6.80 -1.91
CA SER A 55 7.58 -6.25 -2.43
C SER A 55 8.35 -7.26 -3.28
N ASN A 56 8.33 -8.54 -2.86
CA ASN A 56 9.04 -9.63 -3.53
C ASN A 56 8.25 -10.22 -4.72
N LEU A 57 7.00 -9.81 -4.91
CA LEU A 57 6.22 -10.24 -6.06
C LEU A 57 6.81 -9.64 -7.33
N GLU A 58 7.52 -10.46 -8.11
CA GLU A 58 8.06 -10.07 -9.41
C GLU A 58 6.97 -10.10 -10.48
N SER A 59 6.31 -11.24 -10.67
CA SER A 59 5.28 -11.44 -11.70
C SER A 59 4.28 -12.53 -11.34
N VAL A 60 3.03 -12.38 -11.81
CA VAL A 60 2.02 -13.44 -11.90
C VAL A 60 1.84 -13.79 -13.37
N ASN A 61 2.46 -14.88 -13.82
CA ASN A 61 2.50 -15.25 -15.23
C ASN A 61 1.16 -15.81 -15.71
N ILE A 62 0.58 -15.15 -16.70
CA ILE A 62 -0.63 -15.58 -17.41
C ILE A 62 -0.24 -16.01 -18.82
N ASN A 63 -0.57 -17.26 -19.15
CA ASN A 63 -0.30 -17.84 -20.47
C ASN A 63 -1.61 -17.88 -21.28
N ALA A 64 -1.78 -16.94 -22.21
CA ALA A 64 -2.95 -16.92 -23.10
C ALA A 64 -2.96 -18.09 -24.08
N TRP A 65 -1.79 -18.67 -24.41
CA TRP A 65 -1.68 -19.84 -25.29
C TRP A 65 -2.21 -21.13 -24.67
N LYS A 66 -2.40 -21.17 -23.35
CA LYS A 66 -2.62 -22.42 -22.59
C LYS A 66 -3.80 -23.27 -23.09
N HIS A 67 -4.83 -22.62 -23.62
CA HIS A 67 -6.06 -23.28 -24.06
C HIS A 67 -6.37 -23.05 -25.55
N VAL A 68 -5.41 -22.52 -26.30
CA VAL A 68 -5.60 -22.21 -27.73
C VAL A 68 -5.37 -23.48 -28.56
N GLY A 69 -6.24 -23.72 -29.54
CA GLY A 69 -6.12 -24.83 -30.48
C GLY A 69 -4.95 -24.64 -31.47
N ASN A 70 -4.71 -25.65 -32.31
CA ASN A 70 -3.59 -25.62 -33.27
C ASN A 70 -3.75 -24.53 -34.35
N ASP A 71 -4.94 -23.96 -34.51
CA ASP A 71 -5.27 -22.99 -35.56
C ASP A 71 -4.49 -21.67 -35.41
N ALA A 72 -4.14 -21.29 -34.19
CA ALA A 72 -3.34 -20.08 -33.90
C ALA A 72 -1.88 -20.19 -34.36
N PHE A 73 -1.33 -21.40 -34.50
CA PHE A 73 0.03 -21.60 -34.99
C PHE A 73 0.18 -21.28 -36.48
N TRP A 74 -0.93 -21.27 -37.22
CA TRP A 74 -0.92 -21.07 -38.68
C TRP A 74 -1.26 -19.64 -39.09
N CYS A 75 -1.62 -18.77 -38.13
CA CYS A 75 -1.96 -17.38 -38.37
C CYS A 75 -1.06 -16.45 -37.53
N GLY A 76 -0.12 -15.76 -38.19
CA GLY A 76 0.82 -14.85 -37.51
C GLY A 76 0.12 -13.75 -36.69
N ALA A 77 -0.97 -13.19 -37.20
CA ALA A 77 -1.74 -12.17 -36.47
C ALA A 77 -2.41 -12.73 -35.19
N ALA A 78 -2.86 -13.99 -35.22
CA ALA A 78 -3.40 -14.63 -34.02
C ALA A 78 -2.29 -14.91 -32.99
N ALA A 79 -1.12 -15.36 -33.45
CA ALA A 79 0.04 -15.56 -32.59
C ALA A 79 0.48 -14.26 -31.89
N ASP A 80 0.60 -13.17 -32.64
CA ASP A 80 0.95 -11.85 -32.11
C ASP A 80 -0.05 -11.36 -31.07
N GLN A 81 -1.34 -11.62 -31.28
CA GLN A 81 -2.40 -11.29 -30.32
C GLN A 81 -2.25 -12.06 -29.01
N TYR A 82 -2.03 -13.37 -29.04
CA TYR A 82 -1.87 -14.17 -27.81
C TYR A 82 -0.60 -13.82 -27.02
N ASP A 83 0.48 -13.47 -27.71
CA ASP A 83 1.69 -12.96 -27.06
C ASP A 83 1.45 -11.60 -26.38
N SER A 84 0.72 -10.71 -27.05
CA SER A 84 0.29 -9.43 -26.47
C SER A 84 -0.57 -9.64 -25.23
N ASP A 85 -1.61 -10.47 -25.34
CA ASP A 85 -2.55 -10.78 -24.26
C ASP A 85 -1.84 -11.40 -23.05
N SER A 86 -0.93 -12.35 -23.28
CA SER A 86 -0.13 -12.96 -22.22
C SER A 86 0.67 -11.91 -21.44
N ARG A 87 1.34 -10.98 -22.14
CA ARG A 87 2.12 -9.90 -21.50
C ARG A 87 1.22 -8.95 -20.71
N ILE A 88 0.10 -8.56 -21.29
CA ILE A 88 -0.82 -7.59 -20.72
C ILE A 88 -1.53 -8.18 -19.49
N PHE A 89 -2.11 -9.38 -19.60
CA PHE A 89 -2.74 -10.08 -18.49
C PHE A 89 -1.74 -10.34 -17.37
N THR A 90 -0.49 -10.71 -17.69
CA THR A 90 0.57 -10.86 -16.69
C THR A 90 0.80 -9.55 -15.92
N LYS A 91 0.91 -8.40 -16.61
CA LYS A 91 1.09 -7.10 -15.95
C LYS A 91 -0.09 -6.73 -15.05
N TYR A 92 -1.31 -6.88 -15.55
CA TYR A 92 -2.53 -6.60 -14.80
C TYR A 92 -2.66 -7.52 -13.58
N SER A 93 -2.54 -8.84 -13.75
CA SER A 93 -2.61 -9.83 -12.68
C SER A 93 -1.53 -9.59 -11.62
N THR A 94 -0.33 -9.21 -12.04
CA THR A 94 0.74 -8.83 -11.12
C THR A 94 0.36 -7.61 -10.27
N GLY A 95 -0.19 -6.56 -10.90
CA GLY A 95 -0.68 -5.37 -10.20
C GLY A 95 -1.81 -5.69 -9.22
N LEU A 96 -2.77 -6.51 -9.66
CA LEU A 96 -3.93 -6.91 -8.89
C LEU A 96 -3.53 -7.74 -7.66
N THR A 97 -2.72 -8.78 -7.86
CA THR A 97 -2.23 -9.64 -6.77
C THR A 97 -1.39 -8.84 -5.77
N ARG A 98 -0.55 -7.90 -6.23
CA ARG A 98 0.19 -7.01 -5.34
C ARG A 98 -0.75 -6.17 -4.47
N PHE A 99 -1.76 -5.56 -5.08
CA PHE A 99 -2.74 -4.76 -4.35
C PHE A 99 -3.57 -5.59 -3.35
N ILE A 100 -3.85 -6.86 -3.65
CA ILE A 100 -4.49 -7.79 -2.70
C ILE A 100 -3.61 -8.01 -1.47
N TYR A 101 -2.31 -8.30 -1.64
CA TYR A 101 -1.38 -8.45 -0.51
C TYR A 101 -1.28 -7.16 0.32
N ILE A 102 -1.21 -6.01 -0.33
CA ILE A 102 -1.20 -4.70 0.33
C ILE A 102 -2.52 -4.44 1.07
N SER A 103 -3.65 -4.86 0.51
CA SER A 103 -4.95 -4.76 1.16
C SER A 103 -5.00 -5.56 2.46
N TYR A 104 -4.38 -6.75 2.50
CA TYR A 104 -4.27 -7.52 3.75
C TYR A 104 -3.38 -6.81 4.79
N ALA A 105 -2.24 -6.23 4.37
CA ALA A 105 -1.41 -5.41 5.25
C ALA A 105 -2.18 -4.20 5.82
N LEU A 106 -2.96 -3.54 4.96
CA LEU A 106 -3.78 -2.39 5.33
C LEU A 106 -4.90 -2.78 6.31
N GLU A 107 -5.54 -3.94 6.12
CA GLU A 107 -6.52 -4.46 7.07
C GLU A 107 -5.92 -4.77 8.44
N GLU A 108 -4.71 -5.36 8.49
CA GLU A 108 -4.00 -5.55 9.76
C GLU A 108 -3.61 -4.21 10.40
N THR A 109 -3.20 -3.23 9.60
CA THR A 109 -2.94 -1.87 10.08
C THR A 109 -4.18 -1.26 10.73
N TYR A 110 -5.35 -1.40 10.11
CA TYR A 110 -6.60 -0.91 10.71
C TYR A 110 -6.91 -1.55 12.06
N ARG A 111 -6.67 -2.85 12.19
CA ARG A 111 -6.88 -3.57 13.46
C ARG A 111 -5.88 -3.14 14.52
N PHE A 112 -4.63 -2.91 14.12
CA PHE A 112 -3.57 -2.42 15.01
C PHE A 112 -3.91 -1.06 15.62
N VAL A 113 -4.40 -0.10 14.82
CA VAL A 113 -4.72 1.26 15.32
C VAL A 113 -6.13 1.40 15.89
N SER A 114 -7.01 0.43 15.67
CA SER A 114 -8.41 0.46 16.13
C SER A 114 -8.58 0.79 17.63
N PRO A 115 -7.77 0.26 18.56
CA PRO A 115 -7.90 0.63 19.97
C PRO A 115 -7.66 2.12 20.25
N ARG A 116 -6.83 2.80 19.46
CA ARG A 116 -6.55 4.24 19.58
C ARG A 116 -7.77 5.09 19.22
N TYR A 117 -8.57 4.65 18.25
CA TYR A 117 -9.85 5.29 17.97
C TYR A 117 -10.76 5.31 19.21
N ASN A 118 -10.82 4.22 19.96
CA ASN A 118 -11.63 4.18 21.18
C ASN A 118 -11.13 5.16 22.25
N GLU A 119 -9.83 5.41 22.32
CA GLU A 119 -9.23 6.40 23.22
C GLU A 119 -9.58 7.84 22.78
N VAL A 120 -9.43 8.15 21.49
CA VAL A 120 -9.75 9.47 20.93
C VAL A 120 -11.26 9.76 21.01
N ALA A 121 -12.11 8.80 20.65
CA ALA A 121 -13.56 8.94 20.71
C ALA A 121 -14.07 9.17 22.14
N LYS A 122 -13.44 8.56 23.15
CA LYS A 122 -13.74 8.82 24.58
C LYS A 122 -13.40 10.26 24.99
N LYS A 123 -12.29 10.81 24.48
CA LYS A 123 -11.82 12.17 24.84
C LYS A 123 -12.62 13.27 24.15
N ALA A 124 -13.06 13.04 22.92
CA ALA A 124 -13.69 14.07 22.09
C ALA A 124 -15.18 14.33 22.40
N ALA A 125 -15.75 13.73 23.47
CA ALA A 125 -17.17 13.79 23.79
C ALA A 125 -18.09 13.54 22.58
N PHE A 126 -17.62 12.74 21.60
CA PHE A 126 -18.44 12.34 20.47
C PHE A 126 -19.66 11.62 21.04
N ASN A 127 -20.84 12.21 20.84
CA ASN A 127 -22.10 11.66 21.33
C ASN A 127 -22.14 10.16 21.01
N ALA A 128 -22.24 9.37 22.08
CA ALA A 128 -22.09 7.92 22.12
C ALA A 128 -23.23 7.17 21.42
N THR A 129 -23.83 7.72 20.37
CA THR A 129 -25.04 7.16 19.76
C THR A 129 -24.76 6.08 18.73
N ARG A 130 -23.56 6.01 18.13
CA ARG A 130 -23.13 4.84 17.33
C ARG A 130 -21.62 4.58 17.46
N LYS A 131 -21.22 3.63 18.30
CA LYS A 131 -19.86 3.06 18.25
C LYS A 131 -19.62 2.45 16.88
N ILE A 132 -18.76 3.08 16.08
CA ILE A 132 -18.35 2.57 14.78
C ILE A 132 -17.61 1.25 15.02
N LYS A 133 -18.11 0.15 14.44
CA LYS A 133 -17.55 -1.19 14.66
C LYS A 133 -16.42 -1.55 13.70
N LYS A 134 -16.42 -0.98 12.48
CA LYS A 134 -15.46 -1.35 11.42
C LYS A 134 -14.13 -0.61 11.63
N SER A 135 -13.04 -1.36 11.84
CA SER A 135 -11.68 -0.81 12.03
C SER A 135 -11.22 0.07 10.88
N SER A 136 -11.62 -0.23 9.64
CA SER A 136 -11.28 0.57 8.46
C SER A 136 -11.94 1.95 8.45
N VAL A 137 -13.16 2.10 9.00
CA VAL A 137 -13.80 3.42 9.16
C VAL A 137 -13.15 4.17 10.32
N GLN A 138 -12.88 3.49 11.42
CA GLN A 138 -12.18 4.09 12.58
C GLN A 138 -10.82 4.67 12.17
N SER A 139 -10.07 3.95 11.35
CA SER A 139 -8.75 4.39 10.86
C SER A 139 -8.85 5.60 9.94
N ALA A 140 -9.88 5.67 9.08
CA ALA A 140 -10.15 6.85 8.26
C ALA A 140 -10.42 8.09 9.13
N LEU A 141 -11.25 7.95 10.16
CA LEU A 141 -11.51 9.05 11.09
C LEU A 141 -10.28 9.48 11.88
N LEU A 142 -9.39 8.54 12.24
CA LEU A 142 -8.10 8.88 12.84
C LEU A 142 -7.23 9.70 11.87
N CYS A 143 -7.20 9.35 10.59
CA CYS A 143 -6.45 10.10 9.58
C CYS A 143 -6.91 11.56 9.46
N ASP A 144 -8.22 11.82 9.60
CA ASP A 144 -8.77 13.18 9.54
C ASP A 144 -8.38 14.04 10.75
N GLN A 145 -7.82 13.45 11.82
CA GLN A 145 -7.30 14.19 12.96
C GLN A 145 -5.82 14.60 12.81
N PHE A 146 -5.11 14.05 11.82
CA PHE A 146 -3.69 14.33 11.63
C PHE A 146 -3.43 15.74 11.10
N ARG A 147 -2.42 16.39 11.67
CA ARG A 147 -1.82 17.61 11.15
C ARG A 147 -0.96 17.28 9.94
N ALA A 148 -0.67 18.28 9.11
CA ALA A 148 0.19 18.11 7.95
C ALA A 148 1.59 17.57 8.29
N SER A 149 2.13 17.90 9.48
CA SER A 149 3.42 17.40 9.97
C SER A 149 3.41 15.92 10.38
N GLU A 150 2.22 15.36 10.63
CA GLU A 150 2.02 13.97 11.03
C GLU A 150 1.77 13.06 9.81
N LEU A 151 1.69 13.66 8.61
CA LEU A 151 1.50 12.95 7.36
C LEU A 151 2.84 12.71 6.66
N PRO A 152 2.94 11.64 5.85
CA PRO A 152 4.11 11.42 5.02
C PRO A 152 4.42 12.65 4.15
N ARG A 153 5.71 12.87 3.87
CA ARG A 153 6.14 14.01 3.04
C ARG A 153 5.42 13.98 1.68
N ASN A 154 5.00 15.14 1.19
CA ASN A 154 4.27 15.28 -0.09
C ASN A 154 3.01 14.40 -0.22
N PHE A 155 2.37 14.04 0.91
CA PHE A 155 1.18 13.19 0.96
C PHE A 155 0.10 13.60 -0.04
N GLN A 156 -0.34 14.86 0.01
CA GLN A 156 -1.43 15.35 -0.84
C GLN A 156 -1.11 15.19 -2.34
N HIS A 157 0.11 15.53 -2.77
CA HIS A 157 0.53 15.38 -4.16
C HIS A 157 0.41 13.92 -4.65
N ILE A 158 0.79 12.96 -3.81
CA ILE A 158 0.74 11.54 -4.16
C ILE A 158 -0.71 11.02 -4.16
N VAL A 159 -1.54 11.50 -3.22
CA VAL A 159 -2.98 11.20 -3.19
C VAL A 159 -3.69 11.79 -4.41
N ASP A 160 -3.42 13.04 -4.78
CA ASP A 160 -4.02 13.70 -5.94
C ASP A 160 -3.72 12.93 -7.25
N ASN A 161 -2.50 12.41 -7.38
CA ASN A 161 -2.12 11.59 -8.53
C ASN A 161 -2.93 10.27 -8.56
N PHE A 162 -3.16 9.64 -7.40
CA PHE A 162 -4.08 8.50 -7.31
C PHE A 162 -5.52 8.87 -7.69
N LEU A 163 -6.03 10.00 -7.19
CA LEU A 163 -7.38 10.48 -7.50
C LEU A 163 -7.57 10.74 -9.00
N HIS A 164 -6.53 11.20 -9.70
CA HIS A 164 -6.55 11.36 -11.15
C HIS A 164 -6.82 10.04 -11.88
N PHE A 165 -6.11 8.96 -11.54
CA PHE A 165 -6.35 7.65 -12.15
C PHE A 165 -7.68 7.04 -11.70
N PHE A 166 -8.10 7.31 -10.47
CA PHE A 166 -9.43 6.91 -10.00
C PHE A 166 -10.55 7.59 -10.78
N ASP A 167 -10.43 8.88 -11.10
CA ASP A 167 -11.41 9.60 -11.92
C ASP A 167 -11.52 9.02 -13.34
N GLN A 168 -10.40 8.64 -13.95
CA GLN A 168 -10.41 7.93 -15.24
C GLN A 168 -11.14 6.59 -15.16
N TYR A 169 -10.83 5.80 -14.13
CA TYR A 169 -11.51 4.54 -13.85
C TYR A 169 -13.02 4.73 -13.61
N TYR A 170 -13.39 5.73 -12.81
CA TYR A 170 -14.78 6.00 -12.48
C TYR A 170 -15.59 6.46 -13.70
N LYS A 171 -15.03 7.36 -14.52
CA LYS A 171 -15.65 7.80 -15.77
C LYS A 171 -15.92 6.65 -16.73
N TYR A 172 -14.99 5.69 -16.79
CA TYR A 172 -15.07 4.58 -17.73
C TYR A 172 -16.01 3.46 -17.25
N TYR A 173 -15.83 3.00 -16.01
CA TYR A 173 -16.52 1.81 -15.49
C TYR A 173 -17.77 2.12 -14.67
N GLN A 174 -17.96 3.38 -14.26
CA GLN A 174 -19.08 3.86 -13.45
C GLN A 174 -19.43 2.91 -12.28
N PRO A 175 -18.44 2.50 -11.47
CA PRO A 175 -18.67 1.52 -10.43
C PRO A 175 -19.53 2.09 -9.31
N GLY A 176 -20.31 1.23 -8.66
CA GLY A 176 -21.00 1.58 -7.43
C GLY A 176 -20.00 1.92 -6.32
N MET A 177 -20.18 3.10 -5.71
CA MET A 177 -19.37 3.56 -4.57
C MET A 177 -20.25 3.66 -3.33
N SER A 178 -19.78 3.10 -2.22
CA SER A 178 -20.51 3.08 -0.95
C SER A 178 -19.82 3.95 0.10
N GLY A 179 -20.61 4.69 0.88
CA GLY A 179 -20.11 5.45 2.04
C GLY A 179 -19.14 6.59 1.70
N LEU A 180 -19.31 7.20 0.52
CA LEU A 180 -18.61 8.44 0.12
C LEU A 180 -19.45 9.71 0.32
N GLU A 181 -20.78 9.60 0.42
CA GLU A 181 -21.71 10.74 0.48
C GLU A 181 -21.44 11.68 1.67
N GLU A 182 -20.95 11.13 2.78
CA GLU A 182 -20.66 11.86 4.01
C GLU A 182 -19.18 12.29 4.13
N VAL A 183 -18.35 12.01 3.13
CA VAL A 183 -16.89 12.24 3.18
C VAL A 183 -16.53 13.41 2.26
N SER A 184 -15.91 14.45 2.82
CA SER A 184 -15.44 15.58 2.03
C SER A 184 -14.29 15.17 1.11
N PRO A 185 -14.29 15.55 -0.18
CA PRO A 185 -13.15 15.33 -1.08
C PRO A 185 -11.84 15.96 -0.62
N ASN A 186 -11.92 16.98 0.25
CA ASN A 186 -10.76 17.65 0.83
C ASN A 186 -10.29 17.02 2.14
N SER A 187 -10.93 15.94 2.62
CA SER A 187 -10.52 15.27 3.85
C SER A 187 -9.24 14.45 3.63
N THR A 188 -8.39 14.39 4.65
CA THR A 188 -7.18 13.57 4.64
C THR A 188 -7.51 12.10 4.37
N SER A 189 -8.67 11.62 4.81
CA SER A 189 -9.13 10.24 4.64
C SER A 189 -9.77 9.92 3.28
N TYR A 190 -10.03 10.90 2.41
CA TYR A 190 -10.79 10.69 1.18
C TYR A 190 -10.20 9.59 0.27
N GLY A 191 -8.88 9.65 0.05
CA GLY A 191 -8.16 8.61 -0.70
C GLY A 191 -8.30 7.22 -0.08
N LEU A 192 -8.27 7.13 1.26
CA LEU A 192 -8.46 5.86 1.98
C LEU A 192 -9.87 5.30 1.80
N HIS A 193 -10.90 6.15 1.77
CA HIS A 193 -12.27 5.72 1.50
C HIS A 193 -12.42 5.14 0.09
N ILE A 194 -11.73 5.71 -0.91
CA ILE A 194 -11.71 5.16 -2.27
C ILE A 194 -10.98 3.81 -2.30
N ILE A 195 -9.80 3.71 -1.69
CA ILE A 195 -9.05 2.44 -1.58
C ILE A 195 -9.91 1.34 -0.95
N ARG A 196 -10.65 1.67 0.11
CA ARG A 196 -11.58 0.74 0.77
C ARG A 196 -12.69 0.27 -0.18
N ASN A 197 -13.22 1.16 -1.02
CA ASN A 197 -14.20 0.78 -2.04
C ASN A 197 -13.59 -0.12 -3.12
N LEU A 198 -12.39 0.20 -3.62
CA LEU A 198 -11.66 -0.65 -4.59
C LEU A 198 -11.43 -2.06 -4.01
N ARG A 199 -10.96 -2.16 -2.76
CA ARG A 199 -10.79 -3.43 -2.06
C ARG A 199 -12.10 -4.20 -1.95
N ASN A 200 -13.20 -3.53 -1.59
CA ASN A 200 -14.51 -4.17 -1.48
C ASN A 200 -15.02 -4.67 -2.84
N GLN A 201 -14.85 -3.89 -3.91
CA GLN A 201 -15.22 -4.29 -5.25
C GLN A 201 -14.47 -5.57 -5.68
N MET A 202 -13.18 -5.68 -5.36
CA MET A 202 -12.41 -6.91 -5.62
C MET A 202 -12.93 -8.09 -4.80
N ALA A 203 -13.15 -7.89 -3.49
CA ALA A 203 -13.65 -8.94 -2.61
C ALA A 203 -15.05 -9.46 -3.00
N HIS A 204 -15.87 -8.62 -3.64
CA HIS A 204 -17.20 -8.98 -4.13
C HIS A 204 -17.23 -9.40 -5.59
N GLY A 205 -16.08 -9.47 -6.28
CA GLY A 205 -16.02 -9.86 -7.70
C GLY A 205 -16.62 -8.83 -8.67
N VAL A 206 -16.78 -7.58 -8.23
CA VAL A 206 -17.31 -6.46 -9.03
C VAL A 206 -16.20 -5.71 -9.74
N PHE A 207 -14.97 -5.78 -9.22
CA PHE A 207 -13.83 -5.12 -9.86
C PHE A 207 -13.59 -5.72 -11.25
N PRO A 208 -13.39 -4.90 -12.31
CA PRO A 208 -13.29 -5.41 -13.67
C PRO A 208 -12.15 -6.42 -13.83
N ILE A 209 -12.47 -7.62 -14.29
CA ILE A 209 -11.51 -8.64 -14.71
C ILE A 209 -11.35 -8.53 -16.23
N MET A 210 -10.12 -8.66 -16.71
CA MET A 210 -9.85 -8.64 -18.14
C MET A 210 -10.47 -9.87 -18.82
N ASN A 211 -11.10 -9.67 -19.99
CA ASN A 211 -11.57 -10.74 -20.85
C ASN A 211 -11.00 -10.60 -22.28
N GLU A 212 -11.03 -11.71 -23.01
CA GLU A 212 -10.47 -11.92 -24.35
C GLU A 212 -11.09 -11.05 -25.47
N TYR A 213 -12.11 -10.24 -25.16
CA TYR A 213 -12.80 -9.38 -26.13
C TYR A 213 -12.40 -7.89 -26.02
N ILE A 214 -11.47 -7.55 -25.13
CA ILE A 214 -10.93 -6.19 -25.04
C ILE A 214 -9.82 -6.08 -26.07
N ASP A 215 -10.07 -5.34 -27.16
CA ASP A 215 -9.02 -4.98 -28.12
C ASP A 215 -7.91 -4.21 -27.37
N PRO A 216 -6.69 -4.77 -27.25
CA PRO A 216 -5.60 -4.13 -26.53
C PRO A 216 -5.09 -2.85 -27.20
N TYR A 217 -5.44 -2.61 -28.48
CA TYR A 217 -5.05 -1.43 -29.24
C TYR A 217 -6.09 -0.30 -29.20
N ASP A 218 -7.35 -0.58 -28.85
CA ASP A 218 -8.45 0.40 -28.91
C ASP A 218 -9.05 0.75 -27.53
N SER A 219 -8.60 0.08 -26.46
CA SER A 219 -9.18 0.24 -25.13
C SER A 219 -8.21 0.87 -24.11
N PRO A 220 -8.41 2.14 -23.69
CA PRO A 220 -7.60 2.76 -22.63
C PRO A 220 -7.80 2.10 -21.25
N MET A 221 -8.74 1.16 -21.15
CA MET A 221 -9.11 0.40 -19.95
C MET A 221 -7.91 -0.19 -19.21
N ILE A 222 -7.01 -0.84 -19.94
CA ILE A 222 -5.99 -1.67 -19.32
C ILE A 222 -4.90 -0.82 -18.67
N PRO A 223 -4.31 0.17 -19.36
CA PRO A 223 -3.44 1.14 -18.71
C PRO A 223 -4.10 1.84 -17.52
N ILE A 224 -5.40 2.18 -17.61
CA ILE A 224 -6.14 2.80 -16.50
C ILE A 224 -6.15 1.87 -15.28
N LEU A 225 -6.50 0.60 -15.44
CA LEU A 225 -6.55 -0.36 -14.33
C LEU A 225 -5.15 -0.61 -13.73
N ILE A 226 -4.13 -0.79 -14.57
CA ILE A 226 -2.75 -1.02 -14.11
C ILE A 226 -2.25 0.20 -13.32
N ASN A 227 -2.44 1.42 -13.83
CA ASN A 227 -2.03 2.64 -13.15
C ASN A 227 -2.84 2.86 -11.87
N LEU A 228 -4.16 2.63 -11.90
CA LEU A 228 -5.01 2.70 -10.71
C LEU A 228 -4.49 1.77 -9.62
N LEU A 229 -4.21 0.50 -9.93
CA LEU A 229 -3.70 -0.48 -8.98
C LEU A 229 -2.33 -0.07 -8.43
N HIS A 230 -1.45 0.46 -9.27
CA HIS A 230 -0.14 0.96 -8.85
C HIS A 230 -0.28 2.12 -7.87
N HIS A 231 -1.09 3.13 -8.20
CA HIS A 231 -1.26 4.31 -7.37
C HIS A 231 -2.07 4.03 -6.09
N ALA A 232 -3.11 3.19 -6.17
CA ALA A 232 -3.84 2.71 -5.00
C ALA A 232 -2.93 1.94 -4.05
N SER A 233 -2.04 1.10 -4.58
CA SER A 233 -1.02 0.39 -3.79
C SER A 233 -0.11 1.37 -3.05
N ARG A 234 0.45 2.36 -3.76
CA ARG A 234 1.32 3.39 -3.16
C ARG A 234 0.61 4.18 -2.07
N VAL A 235 -0.59 4.67 -2.35
CA VAL A 235 -1.37 5.46 -1.38
C VAL A 235 -1.81 4.62 -0.18
N SER A 236 -2.11 3.33 -0.37
CA SER A 236 -2.38 2.41 0.75
C SER A 236 -1.21 2.36 1.72
N VAL A 237 0.03 2.25 1.20
CA VAL A 237 1.24 2.24 2.03
C VAL A 237 1.49 3.59 2.67
N LEU A 238 1.20 4.71 2.01
CA LEU A 238 1.28 6.05 2.62
C LEU A 238 0.33 6.19 3.82
N TYR A 239 -0.90 5.69 3.72
CA TYR A 239 -1.80 5.67 4.88
C TYR A 239 -1.27 4.75 5.99
N MET A 240 -0.64 3.62 5.65
CA MET A 240 0.02 2.76 6.64
C MET A 240 1.18 3.50 7.32
N GLN A 241 2.00 4.26 6.58
CA GLN A 241 3.06 5.11 7.13
C GLN A 241 2.49 6.12 8.13
N ALA A 242 1.43 6.84 7.76
CA ALA A 242 0.78 7.81 8.63
C ALA A 242 0.23 7.14 9.90
N LEU A 243 -0.52 6.05 9.75
CA LEU A 243 -1.16 5.37 10.88
C LEU A 243 -0.13 4.74 11.84
N ILE A 244 0.86 4.03 11.30
CA ILE A 244 1.88 3.37 12.11
C ILE A 244 2.82 4.41 12.73
N GLY A 245 3.27 5.41 11.97
CA GLY A 245 4.14 6.47 12.48
C GLY A 245 3.56 7.23 13.67
N ASN A 246 2.24 7.47 13.66
CA ASN A 246 1.57 8.21 14.74
C ASN A 246 1.13 7.36 15.93
N PHE A 247 0.94 6.04 15.76
CA PHE A 247 0.35 5.20 16.82
C PHE A 247 1.24 4.07 17.34
N SER A 248 2.40 3.85 16.74
CA SER A 248 3.42 2.93 17.25
C SER A 248 4.23 3.54 18.40
N SER A 249 4.71 2.67 19.28
CA SER A 249 5.72 3.00 20.29
C SER A 249 7.14 2.95 19.68
N ASP A 250 8.17 3.00 20.52
CA ASP A 250 9.55 2.83 20.08
C ASP A 250 9.82 1.44 19.49
N PHE A 251 10.98 1.28 18.83
CA PHE A 251 11.44 0.02 18.27
C PHE A 251 11.68 -1.00 19.38
N GLN A 252 11.17 -2.22 19.21
CA GLN A 252 11.19 -3.25 20.25
C GLN A 252 11.69 -4.61 19.78
N SER A 253 11.93 -4.78 18.47
CA SER A 253 12.36 -6.05 17.91
C SER A 253 13.70 -6.51 18.48
N TYR A 254 13.92 -7.83 18.47
CA TYR A 254 15.19 -8.43 18.85
C TYR A 254 16.34 -7.90 17.98
N ASP A 255 16.12 -7.81 16.66
CA ASP A 255 17.14 -7.35 15.72
C ASP A 255 17.52 -5.87 15.95
N TYR A 256 16.55 -5.01 16.27
CA TYR A 256 16.84 -3.62 16.61
C TYR A 256 17.67 -3.53 17.89
N ARG A 257 17.33 -4.29 18.93
CA ARG A 257 18.11 -4.32 20.18
C ARG A 257 19.52 -4.85 19.98
N ALA A 258 19.68 -5.87 19.13
CA ALA A 258 21.00 -6.37 18.78
C ALA A 258 21.86 -5.31 18.08
N ILE A 259 21.24 -4.40 17.31
CA ILE A 259 21.92 -3.24 16.70
C ILE A 259 22.24 -2.17 17.76
N GLU A 260 21.35 -1.89 18.70
CA GLU A 260 21.61 -0.99 19.84
C GLU A 260 22.81 -1.44 20.68
N ASP A 261 22.98 -2.75 20.86
CA ASP A 261 24.10 -3.34 21.62
C ASP A 261 25.40 -3.47 20.80
N ALA A 262 25.34 -3.25 19.48
CA ALA A 262 26.48 -3.39 18.58
C ALA A 262 27.37 -2.14 18.57
N TYR A 263 28.62 -2.31 18.14
CA TYR A 263 29.60 -1.21 18.07
C TYR A 263 30.09 -1.02 16.64
N GLY A 264 30.11 0.23 16.19
CA GLY A 264 30.72 0.64 14.93
C GLY A 264 29.85 1.62 14.15
N LYS A 265 30.51 2.40 13.30
CA LYS A 265 29.87 3.46 12.49
C LYS A 265 28.60 3.02 11.74
N PRO A 266 28.51 1.82 11.14
CA PRO A 266 27.29 1.41 10.44
C PRO A 266 26.09 1.29 11.39
N PHE A 267 26.30 0.83 12.63
CA PHE A 267 25.25 0.71 13.65
C PHE A 267 24.85 2.08 14.18
N ASP A 268 25.82 2.97 14.43
CA ASP A 268 25.56 4.37 14.81
C ASP A 268 24.72 5.06 13.71
N PHE A 269 25.13 4.92 12.44
CA PHE A 269 24.40 5.45 11.29
C PHE A 269 22.97 4.89 11.21
N PHE A 270 22.78 3.59 11.46
CA PHE A 270 21.45 3.00 11.50
C PHE A 270 20.59 3.61 12.60
N LEU A 271 21.10 3.71 13.83
CA LEU A 271 20.34 4.21 14.98
C LEU A 271 19.99 5.70 14.83
N GLU A 272 20.87 6.51 14.24
CA GLU A 272 20.62 7.91 13.94
C GLU A 272 19.48 8.11 12.92
N ASN A 273 19.39 7.22 11.91
CA ASN A 273 18.48 7.37 10.78
C ASN A 273 17.19 6.54 10.91
N CYS A 274 17.22 5.39 11.59
CA CYS A 274 16.07 4.52 11.86
C CYS A 274 15.31 5.01 13.10
N ASN A 275 14.73 6.20 13.00
CA ASN A 275 13.94 6.81 14.08
C ASN A 275 12.45 6.91 13.68
N LYS A 276 11.59 7.39 14.59
CA LYS A 276 10.14 7.51 14.33
C LYS A 276 9.82 8.44 13.16
N ASP A 277 10.60 9.50 12.96
CA ASP A 277 10.37 10.46 11.89
C ASP A 277 10.66 9.85 10.52
N TYR A 278 11.52 8.83 10.45
CA TYR A 278 11.78 8.09 9.22
C TYR A 278 10.50 7.49 8.63
N ALA A 279 9.52 7.11 9.47
CA ALA A 279 8.22 6.60 9.05
C ALA A 279 7.52 7.51 8.03
N LEU A 280 7.73 8.83 8.09
CA LEU A 280 7.08 9.81 7.20
C LEU A 280 7.81 9.99 5.87
N SER A 281 8.94 9.30 5.66
CA SER A 281 9.81 9.46 4.49
C SER A 281 10.19 8.16 3.77
N LEU A 282 9.72 6.99 4.22
CA LEU A 282 10.05 5.67 3.63
C LEU A 282 9.80 5.54 2.12
N HIS A 283 8.93 6.38 1.54
CA HIS A 283 8.62 6.38 0.10
C HIS A 283 9.62 7.18 -0.75
N PHE A 284 10.49 7.98 -0.13
CA PHE A 284 11.52 8.77 -0.83
C PHE A 284 12.85 8.02 -0.90
N LYS A 285 13.55 8.20 -2.02
CA LYS A 285 14.97 7.87 -2.13
C LYS A 285 15.71 8.78 -1.16
N GLY A 286 16.36 8.19 -0.17
CA GLY A 286 17.06 8.92 0.89
C GLY A 286 18.47 8.40 1.06
N HIS A 287 19.22 9.08 1.93
CA HIS A 287 20.57 8.65 2.31
C HIS A 287 20.57 7.36 3.14
N PHE A 288 19.45 7.04 3.79
CA PHE A 288 19.23 5.81 4.54
C PHE A 288 18.23 4.91 3.82
N SER A 289 18.43 3.60 3.93
CA SER A 289 17.57 2.55 3.38
C SER A 289 17.84 1.24 4.12
N PHE A 290 16.80 0.49 4.45
CA PHE A 290 16.97 -0.83 5.08
C PHE A 290 17.70 -1.84 4.19
N LYS A 291 17.66 -1.65 2.86
CA LYS A 291 18.32 -2.54 1.89
C LYS A 291 19.86 -2.42 1.86
N GLY A 292 20.45 -1.37 2.42
CA GLY A 292 21.89 -1.08 2.22
C GLY A 292 22.56 -0.26 3.31
N TRP A 293 21.98 -0.20 4.52
CA TRP A 293 22.56 0.61 5.60
C TRP A 293 23.94 0.12 6.08
N LEU A 294 24.24 -1.18 5.90
CA LEU A 294 25.55 -1.75 6.20
C LEU A 294 26.63 -1.37 5.18
N GLU A 295 26.24 -0.89 4.00
CA GLU A 295 27.16 -0.51 2.91
C GLU A 295 27.64 0.95 3.03
N CYS A 296 27.15 1.69 4.03
CA CYS A 296 27.58 3.05 4.29
C CYS A 296 28.96 3.08 4.98
N GLU A 297 29.94 3.63 4.25
CA GLU A 297 31.38 3.78 4.55
C GLU A 297 32.27 2.52 4.43
N GLY A 298 32.73 2.26 3.20
CA GLY A 298 34.12 1.81 2.98
C GLY A 298 34.47 0.35 3.32
N TRP A 299 33.48 -0.51 3.55
CA TRP A 299 33.75 -1.95 3.62
C TRP A 299 33.75 -2.55 2.21
N PRO A 300 34.84 -3.21 1.77
CA PRO A 300 34.84 -3.90 0.49
C PRO A 300 33.81 -5.01 0.56
N SER A 301 32.90 -5.01 -0.42
CA SER A 301 32.08 -6.17 -0.76
C SER A 301 32.97 -7.40 -0.87
N VAL A 302 32.71 -8.41 -0.03
CA VAL A 302 33.31 -9.75 -0.14
C VAL A 302 32.61 -10.53 -1.24
#